data_AF-A0A8J6FK72-F1
#
_entry.id   AF-A0A8J6FK72-F1
#
_cell.length_a   1.000
_cell.length_b   1.000
_cell.length_c   1.000
_cell.angle_alpha   90.00
_cell.angle_beta   90.00
_cell.angle_gamma   90.00
#
_symmetry.space_group_name_H-M   'P 1'
#
loop_
_entity.id
_entity.type
_entity.pdbx_description
1 polymer ?
#
loop_
_entity_poly.entity_id
_entity_poly.type
_entity_poly.pdbx_seq_one_letter_code
_entity_poly.pdbx_strand_id
1 'polypeptide(L)'
;MENSHVAKWVYFSQLCSWFTWYCSSRTLTNTMETVLGTLALYYYPLEGSPTKNSTKYLLFVALAFLVRPTALILWVPLLLYHFSKEQKKLDLLIHQCLPVGLLTLGGSLIIDWMYYGKWTIVQWNFLKFNVVQNLGSFYGSHPWHWYVTQGFPVIIGTHLPFFVHGCMVAPRRYRILLVAIVWTLLIYSTLSHKEFRFIYPVLPLCMIFCGFSFSNIKRWKKAAIGLLVLSNLLPALYTGLIHQRGALDIMTNVQQLCHKENSSLLVLMPCHSIPYYSHVHCPIKMNFLECPPDLEDHDTYIDEADVFYASPLAWLNAEFYDSRRLPTHLVLFSVLEQEISPFLTRNNYVRAASVFHTHLPEGRIGSHIYLYEQQVL
;
A
#
# COMPACT_ATOMS: atom_id res chain seq x y z
N MET A 1 -13.04 -24.47 1.26
CA MET A 1 -12.78 -25.25 2.50
C MET A 1 -13.87 -26.28 2.65
N GLU A 2 -13.54 -27.50 3.06
CA GLU A 2 -14.51 -28.60 3.23
C GLU A 2 -15.43 -28.41 4.45
N ASN A 3 -14.95 -27.76 5.52
CA ASN A 3 -15.75 -27.52 6.72
C ASN A 3 -16.44 -26.14 6.67
N SER A 4 -17.75 -26.15 6.37
CA SER A 4 -18.60 -24.95 6.31
C SER A 4 -18.56 -24.13 7.61
N HIS A 5 -18.44 -24.78 8.77
CA HIS A 5 -18.35 -24.08 10.05
C HIS A 5 -17.04 -23.29 10.19
N VAL A 6 -15.90 -23.87 9.81
CA VAL A 6 -14.61 -23.15 9.81
C VAL A 6 -14.65 -21.99 8.82
N ALA A 7 -15.18 -22.22 7.61
CA ALA A 7 -15.25 -21.19 6.57
C ALA A 7 -16.00 -19.93 7.03
N LYS A 8 -17.11 -20.09 7.78
CA LYS A 8 -17.84 -18.96 8.38
C LYS A 8 -16.97 -18.13 9.33
N TRP A 9 -16.14 -18.79 10.14
CA TRP A 9 -15.23 -18.10 11.07
C TRP A 9 -14.05 -17.42 10.36
N VAL A 10 -13.55 -18.01 9.27
CA VAL A 10 -12.53 -17.37 8.43
C VAL A 10 -13.08 -16.10 7.80
N TYR A 11 -14.28 -16.19 7.21
CA TYR A 11 -14.97 -15.04 6.63
C TYR A 11 -15.24 -13.95 7.67
N PHE A 12 -15.74 -14.33 8.86
CA PHE A 12 -15.92 -13.41 9.97
C PHE A 12 -14.62 -12.71 10.37
N SER A 13 -13.51 -13.46 10.51
CA SER A 13 -12.21 -12.90 10.89
C SER A 13 -11.68 -11.93 9.82
N GLN A 14 -11.87 -12.26 8.54
CA GLN A 14 -11.49 -11.37 7.43
C GLN A 14 -12.33 -10.08 7.43
N LEU A 15 -13.65 -10.17 7.64
CA LEU A 15 -14.51 -9.00 7.74
C LEU A 15 -14.20 -8.12 8.96
N CYS A 16 -13.74 -8.72 10.05
CA CYS A 16 -13.38 -7.99 11.25
C CYS A 16 -11.96 -7.42 11.21
N SER A 17 -11.17 -7.66 10.16
CA SER A 17 -9.79 -7.18 10.10
C SER A 17 -9.74 -5.67 9.82
N TRP A 18 -9.25 -4.87 10.77
CA TRP A 18 -9.13 -3.42 10.58
C TRP A 18 -8.21 -3.07 9.40
N PHE A 19 -7.12 -3.81 9.24
CA PHE A 19 -6.14 -3.58 8.19
C PHE A 19 -6.69 -3.93 6.80
N THR A 20 -7.59 -4.92 6.73
CA THR A 20 -8.32 -5.21 5.48
C THR A 20 -9.19 -4.04 5.07
N TRP A 21 -9.90 -3.40 6.00
CA TRP A 21 -10.70 -2.20 5.71
C TRP A 21 -9.81 -1.01 5.31
N TYR A 22 -8.68 -0.86 5.97
CA TYR A 22 -7.68 0.14 5.63
C TYR A 22 -7.15 -0.05 4.20
N CYS A 23 -6.76 -1.26 3.80
CA CYS A 23 -6.21 -1.50 2.48
C CYS A 23 -7.27 -1.55 1.36
N SER A 24 -8.48 -2.06 1.63
CA SER A 24 -9.49 -2.31 0.60
C SER A 24 -10.16 -1.04 0.06
N SER A 25 -10.19 0.04 0.85
CA SER A 25 -10.72 1.33 0.41
C SER A 25 -9.73 2.14 -0.44
N ARG A 26 -8.47 1.66 -0.58
CA ARG A 26 -7.39 2.36 -1.27
C ARG A 26 -7.01 1.62 -2.55
N THR A 27 -6.66 2.38 -3.59
CA THR A 27 -6.23 1.87 -4.91
C THR A 27 -4.79 1.34 -4.88
N LEU A 28 -4.53 0.35 -4.02
CA LEU A 28 -3.22 -0.26 -3.82
C LEU A 28 -3.05 -1.50 -4.68
N THR A 29 -1.87 -1.65 -5.31
CA THR A 29 -1.51 -2.89 -6.01
C THR A 29 -1.45 -4.09 -5.07
N ASN A 30 -1.08 -3.89 -3.79
CA ASN A 30 -1.13 -4.94 -2.77
C ASN A 30 -2.55 -5.47 -2.50
N THR A 31 -3.57 -4.62 -2.68
CA THR A 31 -4.96 -5.06 -2.55
C THR A 31 -5.34 -6.00 -3.69
N MET A 32 -4.96 -5.66 -4.93
CA MET A 32 -5.17 -6.53 -6.08
C MET A 32 -4.39 -7.84 -5.96
N GLU A 33 -3.13 -7.79 -5.54
CA GLU A 33 -2.29 -8.95 -5.22
C GLU A 33 -2.97 -9.88 -4.21
N THR A 34 -3.55 -9.32 -3.14
CA THR A 34 -4.25 -10.07 -2.09
C THR A 34 -5.54 -10.71 -2.60
N VAL A 35 -6.31 -10.01 -3.45
CA VAL A 35 -7.53 -10.54 -4.06
C VAL A 35 -7.20 -11.70 -5.00
N LEU A 36 -6.24 -11.53 -5.91
CA LEU A 36 -5.79 -12.58 -6.82
C LEU A 36 -5.18 -13.76 -6.06
N GLY A 37 -4.40 -13.50 -5.01
CA GLY A 37 -3.87 -14.53 -4.12
C GLY A 37 -4.97 -15.33 -3.41
N THR A 38 -6.03 -14.66 -2.94
CA THR A 38 -7.17 -15.33 -2.31
C THR A 38 -7.94 -16.20 -3.31
N LEU A 39 -8.13 -15.71 -4.55
CA LEU A 39 -8.73 -16.48 -5.64
C LEU A 39 -7.86 -17.69 -6.03
N ALA A 40 -6.54 -17.52 -6.08
CA ALA A 40 -5.61 -18.63 -6.32
C ALA A 40 -5.70 -19.67 -5.19
N LEU A 41 -5.74 -19.26 -3.92
CA LEU A 41 -5.89 -20.17 -2.77
C LEU A 41 -7.18 -20.99 -2.82
N TYR A 42 -8.26 -20.45 -3.39
CA TYR A 42 -9.51 -21.19 -3.57
C TYR A 42 -9.37 -22.40 -4.52
N TYR A 43 -8.56 -22.26 -5.57
CA TYR A 43 -8.29 -23.33 -6.55
C TYR A 43 -7.03 -24.16 -6.24
N TYR A 44 -6.26 -23.76 -5.23
CA TYR A 44 -5.01 -24.42 -4.87
C TYR A 44 -5.23 -25.90 -4.46
N PRO A 45 -4.41 -26.84 -4.95
CA PRO A 45 -4.59 -28.28 -4.75
C PRO A 45 -4.15 -28.75 -3.36
N LEU A 46 -4.77 -28.21 -2.31
CA LEU A 46 -4.67 -28.77 -0.96
C LEU A 46 -5.27 -30.18 -0.91
N GLU A 47 -4.65 -31.06 -0.12
CA GLU A 47 -5.12 -32.45 0.07
C GLU A 47 -6.57 -32.45 0.56
N GLY A 48 -7.47 -33.12 -0.18
CA GLY A 48 -8.92 -33.19 0.09
C GLY A 48 -9.77 -32.12 -0.61
N SER A 49 -9.17 -31.08 -1.20
CA SER A 49 -9.92 -29.96 -1.76
C SER A 49 -10.77 -30.36 -2.99
N PRO A 50 -12.10 -30.15 -2.96
CA PRO A 50 -12.97 -30.48 -4.09
C PRO A 50 -12.84 -29.49 -5.26
N THR A 51 -12.34 -28.29 -5.00
CA THR A 51 -12.25 -27.18 -5.97
C THR A 51 -10.89 -27.10 -6.65
N LYS A 52 -10.02 -28.11 -6.49
CA LYS A 52 -8.67 -28.10 -7.04
C LYS A 52 -8.68 -27.89 -8.56
N ASN A 53 -7.95 -26.90 -9.03
CA ASN A 53 -7.73 -26.70 -10.47
C ASN A 53 -6.38 -26.03 -10.68
N SER A 54 -5.42 -26.81 -11.18
CA SER A 54 -4.05 -26.38 -11.30
C SER A 54 -3.88 -25.21 -12.28
N THR A 55 -4.56 -25.24 -13.41
CA THR A 55 -4.53 -24.16 -14.40
C THR A 55 -5.10 -22.85 -13.85
N LYS A 56 -6.23 -22.91 -13.13
CA LYS A 56 -6.88 -21.70 -12.58
C LYS A 56 -6.04 -21.05 -11.49
N TYR A 57 -5.49 -21.81 -10.54
CA TYR A 57 -4.65 -21.20 -9.51
C TYR A 57 -3.37 -20.62 -10.13
N LEU A 58 -2.72 -21.35 -11.05
CA LEU A 58 -1.52 -20.84 -11.75
C LEU A 58 -1.81 -19.55 -12.50
N LEU A 59 -2.97 -19.45 -13.14
CA LEU A 59 -3.41 -18.22 -13.82
C LEU A 59 -3.52 -17.05 -12.85
N PHE A 60 -4.19 -17.22 -11.71
CA PHE A 60 -4.31 -16.15 -10.72
C PHE A 60 -2.96 -15.77 -10.09
N VAL A 61 -2.05 -16.74 -9.88
CA VAL A 61 -0.69 -16.48 -9.41
C VAL A 61 0.11 -15.70 -10.45
N ALA A 62 0.02 -16.08 -11.73
CA ALA A 62 0.68 -15.37 -12.81
C ALA A 62 0.16 -13.93 -12.96
N LEU A 63 -1.16 -13.73 -12.87
CA LEU A 63 -1.75 -12.38 -12.85
C LEU A 63 -1.29 -11.57 -11.63
N ALA A 64 -1.20 -12.17 -10.45
CA ALA A 64 -0.70 -11.50 -9.26
C ALA A 64 0.77 -11.07 -9.45
N PHE A 65 1.60 -11.92 -10.05
CA PHE A 65 2.98 -11.61 -10.40
C PHE A 65 3.10 -10.47 -11.43
N LEU A 66 2.23 -10.43 -12.44
CA LEU A 66 2.22 -9.34 -13.42
C LEU A 66 1.89 -7.99 -12.77
N VAL A 67 0.87 -7.97 -11.91
CA VAL A 67 0.48 -6.76 -11.16
C VAL A 67 1.58 -6.36 -10.18
N ARG A 68 2.21 -7.35 -9.53
CA ARG A 68 3.27 -7.12 -8.56
C ARG A 68 4.23 -8.33 -8.50
N PRO A 69 5.47 -8.19 -9.00
CA PRO A 69 6.43 -9.30 -9.01
C PRO A 69 6.72 -9.90 -7.63
N THR A 70 6.54 -9.12 -6.57
CA THR A 70 6.75 -9.58 -5.18
C THR A 70 5.74 -10.66 -4.75
N ALA A 71 4.61 -10.80 -5.43
CA ALA A 71 3.62 -11.85 -5.14
C ALA A 71 4.25 -13.25 -5.16
N LEU A 72 5.28 -13.44 -5.99
CA LEU A 72 6.01 -14.69 -6.08
C LEU A 72 6.64 -15.11 -4.76
N ILE A 73 7.04 -14.16 -3.90
CA ILE A 73 7.64 -14.46 -2.58
C ILE A 73 6.69 -15.33 -1.76
N LEU A 74 5.40 -14.96 -1.68
CA LEU A 74 4.38 -15.74 -0.97
C LEU A 74 4.12 -17.10 -1.63
N TRP A 75 4.12 -17.13 -2.97
CA TRP A 75 3.71 -18.31 -3.73
C TRP A 75 4.81 -19.35 -3.91
N VAL A 76 6.09 -19.01 -3.85
CA VAL A 76 7.23 -19.95 -3.98
C VAL A 76 7.08 -21.20 -3.11
N PRO A 77 6.88 -21.13 -1.78
CA PRO A 77 6.74 -22.33 -0.96
C PRO A 77 5.51 -23.16 -1.35
N LEU A 78 4.41 -22.52 -1.76
CA LEU A 78 3.18 -23.21 -2.19
C LEU A 78 3.36 -23.91 -3.54
N LEU A 79 4.05 -23.25 -4.49
CA LEU A 79 4.35 -23.80 -5.80
C LEU A 79 5.31 -24.99 -5.69
N LEU A 80 6.37 -24.86 -4.89
CA LEU A 80 7.34 -25.94 -4.64
C LEU A 80 6.68 -27.14 -3.95
N TYR A 81 5.77 -26.90 -2.99
CA TYR A 81 5.03 -27.96 -2.33
C TYR A 81 4.13 -28.73 -3.32
N HIS A 82 3.38 -28.02 -4.15
CA HIS A 82 2.54 -28.66 -5.17
C HIS A 82 3.39 -29.44 -6.18
N PHE A 83 4.48 -28.86 -6.69
CA PHE A 83 5.40 -29.54 -7.59
C PHE A 83 6.03 -30.81 -6.98
N SER A 84 6.34 -30.78 -5.68
CA SER A 84 6.91 -31.93 -4.97
C SER A 84 5.91 -33.08 -4.79
N LYS A 85 4.61 -32.77 -4.68
CA LYS A 85 3.53 -33.75 -4.50
C LYS A 85 3.01 -34.30 -5.83
N GLU A 86 3.17 -33.55 -6.90
CA GLU A 86 2.70 -33.96 -8.23
C GLU A 86 3.55 -35.11 -8.78
N GLN A 87 2.88 -36.18 -9.22
CA GLN A 87 3.54 -37.36 -9.77
C GLN A 87 3.99 -37.10 -11.22
N LYS A 88 3.12 -36.43 -12.00
CA LYS A 88 3.39 -36.10 -13.40
C LYS A 88 3.96 -34.68 -13.52
N LYS A 89 5.20 -34.51 -13.06
CA LYS A 89 5.88 -33.21 -13.04
C LYS A 89 6.00 -32.58 -14.42
N LEU A 90 6.28 -33.38 -15.44
CA LEU A 90 6.43 -32.89 -16.81
C LEU A 90 5.10 -32.37 -17.37
N ASP A 91 3.99 -33.07 -17.10
CA ASP A 91 2.66 -32.64 -17.52
C ASP A 91 2.25 -31.32 -16.86
N LEU A 92 2.52 -31.16 -15.56
CA LEU A 92 2.29 -29.89 -14.84
C LEU A 92 3.06 -28.73 -15.49
N LEU A 93 4.33 -28.95 -15.84
CA LEU A 93 5.16 -27.92 -16.46
C LEU A 93 4.70 -27.58 -17.89
N ILE A 94 4.54 -28.60 -18.75
CA ILE A 94 4.27 -28.41 -20.19
C ILE A 94 2.82 -28.01 -20.46
N HIS A 95 1.85 -28.62 -19.77
CA HIS A 95 0.44 -28.41 -20.07
C HIS A 95 -0.25 -27.36 -19.20
N GLN A 96 0.37 -26.93 -18.10
CA GLN A 96 -0.26 -25.97 -17.18
C GLN A 96 0.63 -24.74 -16.96
N CYS A 97 1.87 -24.90 -16.50
CA CYS A 97 2.75 -23.76 -16.24
C CYS A 97 3.12 -23.01 -17.53
N LEU A 98 3.59 -23.72 -18.57
CA LEU A 98 4.05 -23.11 -19.81
C LEU A 98 2.93 -22.35 -20.56
N PRO A 99 1.70 -22.90 -20.76
CA PRO A 99 0.65 -22.18 -21.47
C PRO A 99 0.16 -20.97 -20.69
N VAL A 100 0.02 -21.09 -19.35
CA VAL A 100 -0.36 -19.96 -18.50
C VAL A 100 0.71 -18.87 -18.53
N GLY A 101 1.99 -19.25 -18.42
CA GLY A 101 3.12 -18.31 -18.48
C GLY A 101 3.20 -17.58 -19.82
N LEU A 102 3.11 -18.31 -20.93
CA LEU A 102 3.12 -17.72 -22.28
C LEU A 102 1.93 -16.78 -22.51
N LEU A 103 0.73 -17.18 -22.10
CA LEU A 103 -0.47 -16.36 -22.25
C LEU A 103 -0.37 -15.07 -21.45
N THR A 104 0.03 -15.16 -20.18
CA THR A 104 0.07 -14.01 -19.27
C THR A 104 1.25 -13.07 -19.58
N LEU A 105 2.47 -13.59 -19.70
CA LEU A 105 3.64 -12.78 -20.03
C LEU A 105 3.56 -12.24 -21.46
N GLY A 106 3.11 -13.04 -22.43
CA GLY A 106 2.88 -12.57 -23.80
C GLY A 106 1.86 -11.44 -23.85
N GLY A 107 0.75 -11.56 -23.11
CA GLY A 107 -0.23 -10.49 -22.96
C GLY A 107 0.36 -9.22 -22.35
N SER A 108 1.15 -9.35 -21.26
CA SER A 108 1.84 -8.21 -20.64
C SER A 108 2.79 -7.53 -21.62
N LEU A 109 3.61 -8.29 -22.36
CA LEU A 109 4.56 -7.74 -23.32
C LEU A 109 3.89 -6.96 -24.45
N ILE A 110 2.73 -7.43 -24.93
CA ILE A 110 1.96 -6.72 -25.96
C ILE A 110 1.41 -5.41 -25.38
N ILE A 111 0.84 -5.45 -24.18
CA ILE A 111 0.33 -4.24 -23.50
C ILE A 111 1.48 -3.24 -23.29
N ASP A 112 2.60 -3.70 -22.73
CA ASP A 112 3.77 -2.87 -22.46
C ASP A 112 4.32 -2.27 -23.76
N TRP A 113 4.39 -3.04 -24.85
CA TRP A 113 4.79 -2.53 -26.16
C TRP A 113 3.84 -1.45 -26.70
N MET A 114 2.52 -1.63 -26.56
CA MET A 114 1.51 -0.66 -27.01
C MET A 114 1.64 0.68 -26.29
N TYR A 115 1.87 0.67 -24.97
CA TYR A 115 1.92 1.90 -24.16
C TYR A 115 3.30 2.57 -24.17
N TYR A 116 4.39 1.80 -24.14
CA TYR A 116 5.75 2.36 -24.14
C TYR A 116 6.32 2.61 -25.55
N GLY A 117 5.66 2.13 -26.61
CA GLY A 117 6.14 2.23 -28.00
C GLY A 117 7.38 1.40 -28.31
N LYS A 118 7.86 0.60 -27.35
CA LYS A 118 9.03 -0.28 -27.46
C LYS A 118 8.84 -1.52 -26.61
N TRP A 119 9.47 -2.63 -27.01
CA TRP A 119 9.43 -3.88 -26.24
C TRP A 119 10.03 -3.65 -24.86
N THR A 120 9.18 -3.70 -23.84
CA THR A 120 9.53 -3.40 -22.46
C THR A 120 9.05 -4.54 -21.58
N ILE A 121 9.94 -5.08 -20.74
CA ILE A 121 9.58 -6.10 -19.75
C ILE A 121 9.51 -5.42 -18.40
N VAL A 122 8.30 -5.00 -18.00
CA VAL A 122 8.10 -4.21 -16.77
C VAL A 122 8.59 -4.96 -15.53
N GLN A 123 8.37 -6.28 -15.48
CA GLN A 123 8.77 -7.11 -14.33
C GLN A 123 10.30 -7.22 -14.20
N TRP A 124 11.03 -7.21 -15.31
CA TRP A 124 12.50 -7.14 -15.30
C TRP A 124 12.99 -5.78 -14.80
N ASN A 125 12.39 -4.70 -15.30
CA ASN A 125 12.72 -3.35 -14.85
C ASN A 125 12.43 -3.16 -13.35
N PHE A 126 11.33 -3.75 -12.86
CA PHE A 126 11.00 -3.78 -11.44
C PHE A 126 12.11 -4.47 -10.63
N LEU A 127 12.57 -5.65 -11.06
CA LEU A 127 13.66 -6.37 -10.37
C LEU A 127 14.96 -5.58 -10.39
N LYS A 128 15.33 -4.99 -11.53
CA LYS A 128 16.51 -4.13 -11.66
C LYS A 128 16.43 -2.95 -10.67
N PHE A 129 15.31 -2.25 -10.65
CA PHE A 129 15.14 -1.05 -9.82
C PHE A 129 15.05 -1.36 -8.32
N ASN A 130 14.23 -2.33 -7.93
CA ASN A 130 13.91 -2.57 -6.51
C ASN A 130 14.89 -3.52 -5.82
N VAL A 131 15.45 -4.50 -6.55
CA VAL A 131 16.30 -5.54 -5.96
C VAL A 131 17.76 -5.29 -6.25
N VAL A 132 18.11 -4.98 -7.51
CA VAL A 132 19.51 -4.81 -7.91
C VAL A 132 20.04 -3.43 -7.48
N GLN A 133 19.26 -2.37 -7.70
CA GLN A 133 19.67 -1.00 -7.37
C GLN A 133 19.31 -0.59 -5.93
N ASN A 134 18.47 -1.36 -5.21
CA ASN A 134 18.06 -1.12 -3.81
C ASN A 134 17.61 0.33 -3.50
N LEU A 135 17.07 1.02 -4.50
CA LEU A 135 16.58 2.41 -4.41
C LEU A 135 15.40 2.56 -3.43
N GLY A 136 14.78 1.46 -3.01
CA GLY A 136 13.76 1.47 -1.97
C GLY A 136 14.25 2.07 -0.65
N SER A 137 15.56 1.97 -0.36
CA SER A 137 16.16 2.56 0.84
C SER A 137 16.04 4.09 0.92
N PHE A 138 15.91 4.77 -0.22
CA PHE A 138 15.65 6.21 -0.32
C PHE A 138 14.36 6.61 0.43
N TYR A 139 13.35 5.75 0.42
CA TYR A 139 12.06 5.99 1.09
C TYR A 139 12.08 5.61 2.58
N GLY A 140 13.27 5.50 3.17
CA GLY A 140 13.48 5.11 4.56
C GLY A 140 13.78 3.61 4.73
N SER A 141 14.42 3.28 5.85
CA SER A 141 14.81 1.92 6.19
C SER A 141 14.37 1.53 7.59
N HIS A 142 14.15 0.24 7.79
CA HIS A 142 13.78 -0.33 9.07
C HIS A 142 14.67 -1.52 9.43
N PRO A 143 14.94 -1.79 10.73
CA PRO A 143 15.70 -2.96 11.16
C PRO A 143 15.12 -4.27 10.62
N TRP A 144 15.95 -5.30 10.50
CA TRP A 144 15.54 -6.61 9.96
C TRP A 144 14.36 -7.22 10.73
N HIS A 145 14.32 -7.06 12.06
CA HIS A 145 13.27 -7.62 12.92
C HIS A 145 11.94 -6.87 12.86
N TRP A 146 11.84 -5.75 12.12
CA TRP A 146 10.69 -4.85 12.15
C TRP A 146 9.36 -5.54 11.83
N TYR A 147 9.34 -6.46 10.86
CA TYR A 147 8.11 -7.22 10.56
C TYR A 147 7.70 -8.15 11.71
N VAL A 148 8.64 -8.68 12.47
CA VAL A 148 8.33 -9.54 13.63
C VAL A 148 7.85 -8.71 14.81
N THR A 149 8.49 -7.56 15.07
CA THR A 149 8.23 -6.73 16.25
C THR A 149 7.07 -5.76 16.07
N GLN A 150 6.84 -5.26 14.85
CA GLN A 150 5.84 -4.21 14.57
C GLN A 150 4.94 -4.58 13.38
N GLY A 151 5.51 -4.87 12.22
CA GLY A 151 4.76 -5.06 10.97
C GLY A 151 3.63 -6.09 11.08
N PHE A 152 3.96 -7.34 11.40
CA PHE A 152 3.00 -8.42 11.53
C PHE A 152 2.05 -8.24 12.72
N PRO A 153 2.52 -7.90 13.95
CA PRO A 153 1.63 -7.64 15.08
C PRO A 153 0.57 -6.55 14.83
N VAL A 154 0.94 -5.46 14.15
CA VAL A 154 0.02 -4.35 13.84
C VAL A 154 -1.06 -4.79 12.85
N ILE A 155 -0.68 -5.50 11.79
CA ILE A 155 -1.60 -5.92 10.72
C ILE A 155 -2.57 -6.98 11.20
N ILE A 156 -2.08 -7.98 11.93
CA ILE A 156 -2.95 -9.03 12.49
C ILE A 156 -3.77 -8.50 13.69
N GLY A 157 -3.22 -7.51 14.41
CA GLY A 157 -3.85 -6.85 15.54
C GLY A 157 -4.32 -7.85 16.60
N THR A 158 -5.54 -7.65 17.09
CA THR A 158 -6.15 -8.50 18.11
C THR A 158 -6.50 -9.91 17.63
N HIS A 159 -6.32 -10.22 16.34
CA HIS A 159 -6.41 -11.60 15.85
C HIS A 159 -5.19 -12.45 16.25
N LEU A 160 -4.08 -11.85 16.68
CA LEU A 160 -2.83 -12.55 17.02
C LEU A 160 -3.00 -13.77 17.95
N PRO A 161 -3.65 -13.69 19.13
CA PRO A 161 -3.81 -14.86 19.99
C PRO A 161 -4.63 -15.97 19.33
N PHE A 162 -5.63 -15.61 18.51
CA PHE A 162 -6.44 -16.58 17.78
C PHE A 162 -5.67 -17.22 16.64
N PHE A 163 -4.78 -16.47 15.97
CA PHE A 163 -3.86 -17.00 14.99
C PHE A 163 -2.91 -18.03 15.62
N VAL A 164 -2.25 -17.68 16.74
CA VAL A 164 -1.33 -18.58 17.45
C VAL A 164 -2.04 -19.87 17.89
N HIS A 165 -3.20 -19.76 18.54
CA HIS A 165 -4.01 -20.93 18.90
C HIS A 165 -4.45 -21.73 17.67
N GLY A 166 -4.82 -21.04 16.59
CA GLY A 166 -5.18 -21.63 15.31
C GLY A 166 -4.05 -22.45 14.69
N CYS A 167 -2.81 -21.98 14.75
CA CYS A 167 -1.63 -22.71 14.29
C CYS A 167 -1.41 -24.03 15.05
N MET A 168 -1.79 -24.09 16.33
CA MET A 168 -1.67 -25.31 17.15
C MET A 168 -2.76 -26.34 16.84
N VAL A 169 -3.98 -25.89 16.54
CA VAL A 169 -5.15 -26.77 16.38
C VAL A 169 -5.42 -27.13 14.92
N ALA A 170 -4.94 -26.34 13.96
CA ALA A 170 -5.18 -26.59 12.54
C ALA A 170 -4.64 -27.97 12.09
N PRO A 171 -5.37 -28.70 11.22
CA PRO A 171 -4.91 -29.97 10.68
C PRO A 171 -3.55 -29.85 9.97
N ARG A 172 -2.72 -30.91 10.03
CA ARG A 172 -1.35 -30.92 9.49
C ARG A 172 -1.27 -30.50 8.01
N ARG A 173 -2.29 -30.78 7.20
CA ARG A 173 -2.35 -30.37 5.78
C ARG A 173 -2.27 -28.86 5.55
N TYR A 174 -2.64 -28.04 6.53
CA TYR A 174 -2.57 -26.57 6.43
C TYR A 174 -1.20 -26.01 6.85
N ARG A 175 -0.27 -26.83 7.34
CA ARG A 175 1.07 -26.37 7.75
C ARG A 175 1.84 -25.71 6.61
N ILE A 176 1.59 -26.09 5.37
CA ILE A 176 2.21 -25.44 4.21
C ILE A 176 1.84 -23.95 4.10
N LEU A 177 0.62 -23.57 4.53
CA LEU A 177 0.21 -22.17 4.57
C LEU A 177 0.97 -21.40 5.67
N LEU A 178 1.24 -22.05 6.81
CA LEU A 178 2.07 -21.45 7.87
C LEU A 178 3.53 -21.27 7.40
N VAL A 179 4.06 -22.26 6.67
CA VAL A 179 5.39 -22.14 6.04
C VAL A 179 5.40 -20.95 5.07
N ALA A 180 4.35 -20.77 4.26
CA ALA A 180 4.25 -19.62 3.36
C ALA A 180 4.20 -18.27 4.10
N ILE A 181 3.45 -18.19 5.21
CA ILE A 181 3.41 -17.01 6.08
C ILE A 181 4.82 -16.68 6.61
N VAL A 182 5.47 -17.65 7.26
CA VAL A 182 6.79 -17.46 7.88
C VAL A 182 7.86 -17.14 6.83
N TRP A 183 7.87 -17.87 5.72
CA TRP A 183 8.75 -17.62 4.58
C TRP A 183 8.62 -16.18 4.08
N THR A 184 7.39 -15.72 3.87
CA THR A 184 7.13 -14.36 3.38
C THR A 184 7.68 -13.32 4.35
N LEU A 185 7.39 -13.46 5.65
CA LEU A 185 7.90 -12.55 6.67
C LEU A 185 9.43 -12.53 6.73
N LEU A 186 10.09 -13.68 6.58
CA LEU A 186 11.56 -13.77 6.58
C LEU A 186 12.18 -13.09 5.36
N ILE A 187 11.66 -13.34 4.16
CA ILE A 187 12.18 -12.71 2.93
C ILE A 187 11.96 -11.20 2.95
N TYR A 188 10.77 -10.72 3.35
CA TYR A 188 10.55 -9.27 3.47
C TYR A 188 11.40 -8.63 4.58
N SER A 189 11.80 -9.39 5.60
CA SER A 189 12.67 -8.89 6.67
C SER A 189 14.10 -8.60 6.21
N THR A 190 14.57 -9.21 5.12
CA THR A 190 15.90 -8.93 4.56
C THR A 190 15.95 -7.64 3.74
N LEU A 191 14.79 -7.09 3.33
CA LEU A 191 14.72 -5.84 2.58
C LEU A 191 14.95 -4.63 3.49
N SER A 192 15.70 -3.64 3.02
CA SER A 192 15.98 -2.39 3.75
C SER A 192 14.69 -1.61 4.06
N HIS A 193 13.92 -1.35 3.00
CA HIS A 193 12.64 -0.65 3.04
C HIS A 193 11.49 -1.60 3.34
N LYS A 194 10.61 -1.20 4.26
CA LYS A 194 9.52 -2.02 4.78
C LYS A 194 8.27 -1.17 4.94
N GLU A 195 7.12 -1.76 4.64
CA GLU A 195 5.84 -1.11 4.82
C GLU A 195 4.79 -2.15 5.25
N PHE A 196 3.79 -1.73 6.01
CA PHE A 196 2.72 -2.63 6.45
C PHE A 196 2.00 -3.28 5.25
N ARG A 197 1.72 -2.52 4.18
CA ARG A 197 0.94 -3.03 3.04
C ARG A 197 1.65 -4.14 2.25
N PHE A 198 2.98 -4.27 2.35
CA PHE A 198 3.72 -5.29 1.58
C PHE A 198 3.39 -6.71 2.02
N ILE A 199 3.08 -6.93 3.31
CA ILE A 199 2.72 -8.24 3.83
C ILE A 199 1.20 -8.44 3.93
N TYR A 200 0.40 -7.53 3.35
CA TYR A 200 -1.06 -7.68 3.28
C TYR A 200 -1.52 -9.03 2.67
N PRO A 201 -0.88 -9.56 1.61
CA PRO A 201 -1.27 -10.85 1.02
C PRO A 201 -1.16 -12.05 1.97
N VAL A 202 -0.40 -11.92 3.06
CA VAL A 202 -0.27 -12.94 4.11
C VAL A 202 -1.53 -13.04 4.97
N LEU A 203 -2.28 -11.94 5.10
CA LEU A 203 -3.37 -11.81 6.05
C LEU A 203 -4.52 -12.80 5.82
N PRO A 204 -5.00 -13.06 4.59
CA PRO A 204 -6.01 -14.09 4.35
C PRO A 204 -5.59 -15.47 4.85
N LEU A 205 -4.30 -15.84 4.72
CA LEU A 205 -3.78 -17.12 5.23
C LEU A 205 -3.84 -17.15 6.76
N CYS A 206 -3.50 -16.03 7.42
CA CYS A 206 -3.65 -15.92 8.88
C CYS A 206 -5.10 -16.11 9.32
N MET A 207 -6.07 -15.54 8.58
CA MET A 207 -7.49 -15.69 8.90
C MET A 207 -7.99 -17.14 8.79
N ILE A 208 -7.36 -17.99 7.98
CA ILE A 208 -7.63 -19.43 7.94
C ILE A 208 -7.36 -20.06 9.32
N PHE A 209 -6.22 -19.74 9.94
CA PHE A 209 -5.87 -20.23 11.28
C PHE A 209 -6.78 -19.63 12.36
N CYS A 210 -7.13 -18.34 12.27
CA CYS A 210 -8.12 -17.73 13.15
C CYS A 210 -9.48 -18.47 13.08
N GLY A 211 -9.91 -18.88 11.87
CA GLY A 211 -11.13 -19.66 11.70
C GLY A 211 -11.10 -21.01 12.40
N PHE A 212 -9.97 -21.74 12.31
CA PHE A 212 -9.76 -22.97 13.08
C PHE A 212 -9.83 -22.74 14.58
N SER A 213 -9.22 -21.66 15.07
CA SER A 213 -9.28 -21.26 16.48
C SER A 213 -10.72 -21.04 16.94
N PHE A 214 -11.48 -20.19 16.24
CA PHE A 214 -12.89 -19.91 16.59
C PHE A 214 -13.82 -21.12 16.46
N SER A 215 -13.50 -22.06 15.57
CA SER A 215 -14.26 -23.30 15.47
C SER A 215 -14.12 -24.20 16.70
N ASN A 216 -12.98 -24.12 17.40
CA ASN A 216 -12.65 -24.99 18.54
C ASN A 216 -12.87 -24.32 19.91
N ILE A 217 -12.80 -22.99 19.97
CA ILE A 217 -13.08 -22.23 21.20
C ILE A 217 -14.57 -22.35 21.54
N LYS A 218 -14.88 -22.94 22.70
CA LYS A 218 -16.24 -23.02 23.26
C LYS A 218 -16.48 -21.95 24.32
N ARG A 219 -15.57 -21.86 25.31
CA ARG A 219 -15.65 -20.91 26.43
C ARG A 219 -15.21 -19.52 25.96
N TRP A 220 -15.82 -18.45 26.47
CA TRP A 220 -15.49 -17.05 26.15
C TRP A 220 -15.66 -16.62 24.67
N LYS A 221 -16.17 -17.49 23.79
CA LYS A 221 -16.30 -17.21 22.36
C LYS A 221 -17.04 -15.90 22.06
N LYS A 222 -18.16 -15.64 22.74
CA LYS A 222 -18.93 -14.40 22.57
C LYS A 222 -18.14 -13.16 22.99
N ALA A 223 -17.41 -13.24 24.11
CA ALA A 223 -16.57 -12.14 24.59
C ALA A 223 -15.39 -11.89 23.63
N ALA A 224 -14.75 -12.95 23.12
CA ALA A 224 -13.70 -12.86 22.11
C ALA A 224 -14.18 -12.20 20.81
N ILE A 225 -15.39 -12.56 20.34
CA ILE A 225 -16.04 -11.92 19.18
C ILE A 225 -16.27 -10.44 19.46
N GLY A 226 -16.85 -10.08 20.62
CA GLY A 226 -17.10 -8.69 20.99
C GLY A 226 -15.82 -7.87 21.06
N LEU A 227 -14.76 -8.42 21.66
CA LEU A 227 -13.44 -7.80 21.72
C LEU A 227 -12.86 -7.59 20.32
N LEU A 228 -12.90 -8.60 19.44
CA LEU A 228 -12.40 -8.48 18.07
C LEU A 228 -13.13 -7.39 17.29
N VAL A 229 -14.46 -7.39 17.31
CA VAL A 229 -15.27 -6.40 16.60
C VAL A 229 -14.93 -5.00 17.12
N LEU A 230 -14.95 -4.78 18.43
CA LEU A 230 -14.69 -3.44 18.98
C LEU A 230 -13.25 -2.97 18.71
N SER A 231 -12.27 -3.83 18.96
CA SER A 231 -10.86 -3.49 18.80
C SER A 231 -10.41 -3.28 17.35
N ASN A 232 -11.11 -3.86 16.37
CA ASN A 232 -10.81 -3.63 14.96
C ASN A 232 -11.69 -2.55 14.32
N LEU A 233 -12.95 -2.43 14.73
CA LEU A 233 -13.87 -1.44 14.16
C LEU A 233 -13.41 -0.01 14.45
N LEU A 234 -12.93 0.26 15.67
CA LEU A 234 -12.42 1.58 16.06
C LEU A 234 -11.25 2.04 15.17
N PRO A 235 -10.13 1.30 15.03
CA PRO A 235 -9.05 1.71 14.14
C PRO A 235 -9.47 1.70 12.67
N ALA A 236 -10.36 0.79 12.22
CA ALA A 236 -10.86 0.80 10.85
C ALA A 236 -11.61 2.09 10.50
N LEU A 237 -12.54 2.51 11.37
CA LEU A 237 -13.29 3.76 11.17
C LEU A 237 -12.39 4.98 11.32
N TYR A 238 -11.51 5.00 12.31
CA TYR A 238 -10.60 6.13 12.52
C TYR A 238 -9.65 6.33 11.33
N THR A 239 -8.97 5.27 10.89
CA THR A 239 -8.00 5.32 9.78
C THR A 239 -8.64 5.37 8.39
N GLY A 240 -9.93 5.07 8.29
CA GLY A 240 -10.72 5.15 7.07
C GLY A 240 -11.46 6.47 6.89
N LEU A 241 -11.88 7.13 7.97
CA LEU A 241 -12.79 8.28 7.91
C LEU A 241 -12.23 9.58 8.50
N ILE A 242 -11.18 9.52 9.32
CA ILE A 242 -10.67 10.68 10.09
C ILE A 242 -9.20 10.92 9.83
N HIS A 243 -8.33 9.95 10.12
CA HIS A 243 -6.88 10.13 10.04
C HIS A 243 -6.41 10.32 8.59
N GLN A 244 -5.63 11.39 8.39
CA GLN A 244 -5.07 11.83 7.11
C GLN A 244 -6.11 12.16 6.02
N ARG A 245 -7.39 12.27 6.37
CA ARG A 245 -8.47 12.58 5.41
C ARG A 245 -8.35 13.97 4.80
N GLY A 246 -7.74 14.93 5.52
CA GLY A 246 -7.60 16.30 5.05
C GLY A 246 -6.94 16.46 3.68
N ALA A 247 -6.09 15.51 3.26
CA ALA A 247 -5.48 15.49 1.94
C ALA A 247 -6.49 15.32 0.79
N LEU A 248 -7.63 14.69 1.07
CA LEU A 248 -8.76 14.57 0.14
C LEU A 248 -9.72 15.75 0.29
N ASP A 249 -10.05 16.12 1.53
CA ASP A 249 -11.03 17.17 1.80
C ASP A 249 -10.58 18.53 1.24
N ILE A 250 -9.28 18.86 1.30
CA ILE A 250 -8.73 20.11 0.73
C ILE A 250 -8.94 20.23 -0.78
N MET A 251 -9.04 19.09 -1.49
CA MET A 251 -9.23 19.08 -2.94
C MET A 251 -10.57 19.67 -3.35
N THR A 252 -11.58 19.63 -2.47
CA THR A 252 -12.88 20.28 -2.73
C THR A 252 -12.75 21.81 -2.78
N ASN A 253 -11.88 22.40 -1.93
CA ASN A 253 -11.55 23.82 -2.00
C ASN A 253 -10.73 24.14 -3.26
N VAL A 254 -9.78 23.27 -3.63
CA VAL A 254 -8.99 23.44 -4.86
C VAL A 254 -9.88 23.39 -6.10
N GLN A 255 -10.90 22.53 -6.14
CA GLN A 255 -11.87 22.48 -7.24
C GLN A 255 -12.64 23.79 -7.42
N GLN A 256 -12.91 24.55 -6.35
CA GLN A 256 -13.58 25.85 -6.47
C GLN A 256 -12.74 26.87 -7.25
N LEU A 257 -11.41 26.70 -7.25
CA LEU A 257 -10.48 27.54 -8.01
C LEU A 257 -10.62 27.35 -9.52
N CYS A 258 -11.21 26.24 -9.98
CA CYS A 258 -11.47 26.00 -11.40
C CYS A 258 -12.42 27.03 -12.02
N HIS A 259 -13.26 27.68 -11.20
CA HIS A 259 -14.19 28.72 -11.65
C HIS A 259 -13.57 30.13 -11.65
N LYS A 260 -12.37 30.30 -11.07
CA LYS A 260 -11.65 31.57 -11.03
C LYS A 260 -10.65 31.63 -12.19
N GLU A 261 -10.74 32.66 -13.02
CA GLU A 261 -9.78 32.87 -14.11
C GLU A 261 -8.34 33.06 -13.58
N ASN A 262 -7.35 32.52 -14.31
CA ASN A 262 -5.92 32.64 -14.02
C ASN A 262 -5.46 32.14 -12.64
N SER A 263 -6.16 31.18 -12.06
CA SER A 263 -5.72 30.55 -10.79
C SER A 263 -4.51 29.63 -10.98
N SER A 264 -3.56 29.70 -10.06
CA SER A 264 -2.43 28.78 -9.95
C SER A 264 -2.23 28.35 -8.51
N LEU A 265 -1.87 27.09 -8.31
CA LEU A 265 -1.70 26.47 -6.99
C LEU A 265 -0.26 25.97 -6.82
N LEU A 266 0.38 26.33 -5.71
CA LEU A 266 1.63 25.69 -5.28
C LEU A 266 1.39 24.89 -4.01
N VAL A 267 1.74 23.60 -4.05
CA VAL A 267 1.60 22.66 -2.94
C VAL A 267 2.94 22.54 -2.23
N LEU A 268 3.06 23.21 -1.08
CA LEU A 268 4.21 23.20 -0.17
C LEU A 268 4.01 22.13 0.92
N MET A 269 3.70 20.91 0.48
CA MET A 269 3.56 19.72 1.33
C MET A 269 4.61 18.69 0.88
N PRO A 270 4.95 17.68 1.71
CA PRO A 270 5.77 16.57 1.25
C PRO A 270 5.21 15.95 -0.03
N CYS A 271 6.07 15.40 -0.88
CA CYS A 271 5.66 14.81 -2.15
C CYS A 271 4.52 13.81 -1.98
N HIS A 272 3.66 13.71 -2.98
CA HIS A 272 2.56 12.74 -3.03
C HIS A 272 1.55 12.84 -1.86
N SER A 273 1.51 13.97 -1.15
CA SER A 273 0.58 14.17 -0.02
C SER A 273 -0.89 14.34 -0.42
N ILE A 274 -1.17 14.76 -1.66
CA ILE A 274 -2.53 14.99 -2.17
C ILE A 274 -2.74 14.30 -3.52
N PRO A 275 -3.98 13.95 -3.90
CA PRO A 275 -4.25 13.15 -5.10
C PRO A 275 -4.27 13.96 -6.42
N TYR A 276 -4.06 15.27 -6.36
CA TYR A 276 -3.82 16.13 -7.53
C TYR A 276 -4.96 16.06 -8.57
N TYR A 277 -4.64 16.07 -9.88
CA TYR A 277 -5.62 16.05 -10.97
C TYR A 277 -6.57 14.85 -10.95
N SER A 278 -6.23 13.75 -10.27
CA SER A 278 -7.13 12.59 -10.14
C SER A 278 -8.39 12.91 -9.33
N HIS A 279 -8.40 14.01 -8.56
CA HIS A 279 -9.57 14.49 -7.83
C HIS A 279 -10.05 15.85 -8.36
N VAL A 280 -9.17 16.75 -8.81
CA VAL A 280 -9.58 18.11 -9.23
C VAL A 280 -10.38 18.09 -10.53
N HIS A 281 -10.04 17.22 -11.48
CA HIS A 281 -10.71 17.08 -12.78
C HIS A 281 -10.87 18.39 -13.59
N CYS A 282 -9.97 19.36 -13.43
CA CYS A 282 -9.98 20.61 -14.20
C CYS A 282 -8.55 21.09 -14.53
N PRO A 283 -8.37 21.90 -15.58
CA PRO A 283 -7.05 22.33 -16.08
C PRO A 283 -6.52 23.56 -15.33
N ILE A 284 -6.55 23.54 -13.99
CA ILE A 284 -5.86 24.56 -13.17
C ILE A 284 -4.35 24.29 -13.16
N LYS A 285 -3.51 25.32 -13.27
CA LYS A 285 -2.05 25.15 -13.15
C LYS A 285 -1.70 24.83 -11.70
N MET A 286 -1.26 23.61 -11.44
CA MET A 286 -0.76 23.20 -10.12
C MET A 286 0.72 22.84 -10.23
N ASN A 287 1.47 23.15 -9.19
CA ASN A 287 2.86 22.71 -8.98
C ASN A 287 2.99 22.17 -7.55
N PHE A 288 3.96 21.30 -7.31
CA PHE A 288 4.28 20.74 -5.99
C PHE A 288 5.78 20.50 -5.90
N LEU A 289 6.30 20.37 -4.67
CA LEU A 289 7.72 20.04 -4.43
C LEU A 289 8.02 18.62 -4.92
N GLU A 290 8.95 18.48 -5.85
CA GLU A 290 9.34 17.19 -6.41
C GLU A 290 10.36 16.46 -5.51
N CYS A 291 10.31 15.13 -5.51
CA CYS A 291 11.35 14.30 -4.92
C CYS A 291 11.62 13.06 -5.78
N PRO A 292 12.25 13.25 -6.95
CA PRO A 292 12.66 12.13 -7.77
C PRO A 292 13.74 11.31 -7.03
N PRO A 293 13.73 9.98 -7.13
CA PRO A 293 14.85 9.19 -6.63
C PRO A 293 16.07 9.42 -7.52
N ASP A 294 17.27 9.38 -6.94
CA ASP A 294 18.50 9.42 -7.73
C ASP A 294 18.68 8.14 -8.53
N LEU A 295 18.65 8.23 -9.85
CA LEU A 295 18.83 7.08 -10.74
C LEU A 295 20.30 6.82 -11.09
N GLU A 296 21.18 7.78 -10.79
CA GLU A 296 22.58 7.79 -11.19
C GLU A 296 23.55 7.58 -10.00
N ASP A 297 23.01 7.44 -8.79
CA ASP A 297 23.71 7.07 -7.54
C ASP A 297 24.84 8.05 -7.18
N HIS A 298 24.53 9.34 -7.19
CA HIS A 298 25.40 10.40 -6.74
C HIS A 298 25.36 10.53 -5.21
N ASP A 299 26.53 10.39 -4.57
CA ASP A 299 26.68 10.49 -3.11
C ASP A 299 26.17 11.81 -2.48
N THR A 300 25.99 12.87 -3.27
CA THR A 300 25.54 14.20 -2.82
C THR A 300 24.15 14.59 -3.31
N TYR A 301 23.34 13.65 -3.79
CA TYR A 301 22.00 13.95 -4.27
C TYR A 301 21.08 14.40 -3.12
N ILE A 302 20.43 15.55 -3.32
CA ILE A 302 19.38 16.07 -2.44
C ILE A 302 18.24 16.51 -3.34
N ASP A 303 17.03 16.02 -3.06
CA ASP A 303 15.86 16.39 -3.86
C ASP A 303 15.31 17.79 -3.52
N GLU A 304 14.47 18.33 -4.40
CA GLU A 304 13.90 19.67 -4.26
C GLU A 304 13.14 19.83 -2.95
N ALA A 305 12.33 18.83 -2.55
CA ALA A 305 11.57 18.88 -1.31
C ALA A 305 12.51 18.95 -0.10
N ASP A 306 13.58 18.16 -0.07
CA ASP A 306 14.58 18.20 1.00
C ASP A 306 15.33 19.54 1.07
N VAL A 307 15.72 20.12 -0.08
CA VAL A 307 16.30 21.47 -0.13
C VAL A 307 15.32 22.51 0.40
N PHE A 308 14.04 22.42 0.02
CA PHE A 308 13.00 23.31 0.51
C PHE A 308 12.84 23.21 2.03
N TYR A 309 12.69 22.00 2.57
CA TYR A 309 12.47 21.79 4.00
C TYR A 309 13.70 22.07 4.87
N ALA A 310 14.90 22.20 4.28
CA ALA A 310 16.09 22.65 5.01
C ALA A 310 16.06 24.15 5.33
N SER A 311 15.48 24.98 4.46
CA SER A 311 15.24 26.41 4.72
C SER A 311 14.09 26.99 3.87
N PRO A 312 12.82 26.72 4.25
CA PRO A 312 11.64 27.10 3.48
C PRO A 312 11.57 28.59 3.12
N LEU A 313 11.87 29.48 4.07
CA LEU A 313 11.81 30.91 3.84
C LEU A 313 12.89 31.37 2.84
N ALA A 314 14.11 30.85 2.94
CA ALA A 314 15.18 31.20 2.01
C ALA A 314 14.86 30.68 0.60
N TRP A 315 14.36 29.45 0.49
CA TRP A 315 13.95 28.85 -0.76
C TRP A 315 12.84 29.66 -1.44
N LEU A 316 11.77 30.02 -0.72
CA LEU A 316 10.66 30.81 -1.28
C LEU A 316 11.10 32.19 -1.77
N ASN A 317 12.01 32.85 -1.05
CA ASN A 317 12.54 34.15 -1.47
C ASN A 317 13.45 34.03 -2.70
N ALA A 318 14.19 32.93 -2.84
CA ALA A 318 15.04 32.68 -4.00
C ALA A 318 14.20 32.34 -5.24
N GLU A 319 13.21 31.45 -5.10
CA GLU A 319 12.36 31.00 -6.20
C GLU A 319 11.43 32.12 -6.69
N PHE A 320 10.83 32.86 -5.75
CA PHE A 320 9.88 33.95 -6.04
C PHE A 320 10.49 35.33 -5.84
N TYR A 321 11.70 35.55 -6.37
CA TYR A 321 12.34 36.87 -6.38
C TYR A 321 11.57 37.88 -7.25
N ASP A 322 10.85 37.42 -8.27
CA ASP A 322 9.97 38.20 -9.13
C ASP A 322 8.50 37.96 -8.76
N SER A 323 7.81 39.01 -8.33
CA SER A 323 6.39 38.96 -7.93
C SER A 323 5.46 38.47 -9.04
N ARG A 324 5.87 38.57 -10.32
CA ARG A 324 5.07 38.04 -11.46
C ARG A 324 4.99 36.52 -11.49
N ARG A 325 5.87 35.82 -10.78
CA ARG A 325 5.91 34.36 -10.71
C ARG A 325 5.15 33.77 -9.53
N LEU A 326 4.62 34.62 -8.64
CA LEU A 326 3.92 34.17 -7.44
C LEU A 326 2.68 33.35 -7.81
N PRO A 327 2.47 32.20 -7.15
CA PRO A 327 1.24 31.43 -7.32
C PRO A 327 0.07 32.16 -6.68
N THR A 328 -1.12 32.08 -7.26
CA THR A 328 -2.28 32.76 -6.66
C THR A 328 -2.74 32.09 -5.38
N HIS A 329 -2.48 30.79 -5.22
CA HIS A 329 -2.83 30.01 -4.04
C HIS A 329 -1.68 29.13 -3.55
N LEU A 330 -1.58 28.96 -2.23
CA LEU A 330 -0.63 28.06 -1.58
C LEU A 330 -1.39 27.02 -0.75
N VAL A 331 -0.94 25.77 -0.79
CA VAL A 331 -1.42 24.71 0.12
C VAL A 331 -0.25 24.20 0.93
N LEU A 332 -0.39 24.18 2.25
CA LEU A 332 0.66 23.71 3.16
C LEU A 332 0.10 23.04 4.41
N PHE A 333 0.93 22.22 5.06
CA PHE A 333 0.65 21.72 6.40
C PHE A 333 0.86 22.80 7.46
N SER A 334 0.07 22.76 8.53
CA SER A 334 0.11 23.74 9.62
C SER A 334 1.47 23.92 10.29
N VAL A 335 2.34 22.90 10.26
CA VAL A 335 3.69 22.97 10.84
C VAL A 335 4.62 23.94 10.10
N LEU A 336 4.38 24.17 8.81
CA LEU A 336 5.20 25.05 7.97
C LEU A 336 4.86 26.53 8.17
N GLU A 337 3.66 26.84 8.65
CA GLU A 337 3.10 28.19 8.69
C GLU A 337 3.98 29.19 9.44
N GLN A 338 4.51 28.80 10.60
CA GLN A 338 5.31 29.69 11.44
C GLN A 338 6.60 30.13 10.73
N GLU A 339 7.22 29.24 9.96
CA GLU A 339 8.50 29.48 9.30
C GLU A 339 8.35 30.37 8.06
N ILE A 340 7.26 30.22 7.31
CA ILE A 340 7.01 31.00 6.09
C ILE A 340 6.12 32.23 6.31
N SER A 341 5.69 32.50 7.55
CA SER A 341 4.83 33.64 7.91
C SER A 341 5.33 35.00 7.37
N PRO A 342 6.66 35.32 7.39
CA PRO A 342 7.17 36.55 6.80
C PRO A 342 6.90 36.64 5.28
N PHE A 343 7.04 35.52 4.56
CA PHE A 343 6.74 35.44 3.12
C PHE A 343 5.26 35.60 2.83
N LEU A 344 4.39 34.96 3.63
CA LEU A 344 2.94 35.09 3.49
C LEU A 344 2.48 36.54 3.68
N THR A 345 2.98 37.19 4.73
CA THR A 345 2.62 38.59 5.07
C THR A 345 3.14 39.56 4.02
N ARG A 346 4.39 39.42 3.58
CA ARG A 346 5.02 40.30 2.57
C ARG A 346 4.28 40.28 1.23
N ASN A 347 3.71 39.13 0.86
CA ASN A 347 3.06 38.93 -0.43
C ASN A 347 1.52 38.92 -0.35
N ASN A 348 0.94 39.38 0.76
CA ASN A 348 -0.52 39.50 0.97
C ASN A 348 -1.30 38.17 0.83
N TYR A 349 -0.73 37.06 1.30
CA TYR A 349 -1.46 35.80 1.38
C TYR A 349 -2.35 35.77 2.61
N VAL A 350 -3.64 35.50 2.41
CA VAL A 350 -4.64 35.35 3.47
C VAL A 350 -5.16 33.93 3.49
N ARG A 351 -5.38 33.38 4.69
CA ARG A 351 -5.90 32.01 4.85
C ARG A 351 -7.35 31.95 4.35
N ALA A 352 -7.59 31.20 3.27
CA ALA A 352 -8.89 31.00 2.66
C ALA A 352 -9.63 29.77 3.22
N ALA A 353 -8.90 28.70 3.57
CA ALA A 353 -9.49 27.50 4.17
C ALA A 353 -8.53 26.82 5.17
N SER A 354 -9.12 26.06 6.09
CA SER A 354 -8.42 25.24 7.07
C SER A 354 -9.13 23.90 7.21
N VAL A 355 -8.42 22.81 6.95
CA VAL A 355 -8.95 21.45 6.94
C VAL A 355 -8.19 20.60 7.94
N PHE A 356 -8.90 19.87 8.79
CA PHE A 356 -8.28 18.92 9.71
C PHE A 356 -7.67 17.74 8.96
N HIS A 357 -6.44 17.35 9.33
CA HIS A 357 -5.72 16.25 8.70
C HIS A 357 -5.45 15.09 9.66
N THR A 358 -4.85 15.33 10.83
CA THR A 358 -4.47 14.25 11.75
C THR A 358 -4.36 14.74 13.19
N HIS A 359 -4.68 13.86 14.16
CA HIS A 359 -4.39 14.07 15.58
C HIS A 359 -2.93 13.78 15.94
N LEU A 360 -2.21 13.08 15.06
CA LEU A 360 -0.82 12.66 15.24
C LEU A 360 0.03 13.31 14.14
N PRO A 361 0.39 14.59 14.26
CA PRO A 361 1.36 15.23 13.37
C PRO A 361 2.77 14.69 13.65
N GLU A 362 3.59 14.56 12.61
CA GLU A 362 4.97 14.07 12.72
C GLU A 362 5.85 14.71 11.64
N GLY A 363 7.01 15.23 12.04
CA GLY A 363 7.96 15.86 11.14
C GLY A 363 7.32 16.96 10.29
N ARG A 364 7.31 16.75 8.97
CA ARG A 364 6.77 17.68 7.95
C ARG A 364 5.24 17.62 7.81
N ILE A 365 4.57 16.69 8.49
CA ILE A 365 3.12 16.50 8.43
C ILE A 365 2.44 17.21 9.59
N GLY A 366 1.59 18.19 9.28
CA GLY A 366 0.85 18.97 10.26
C GLY A 366 -0.53 18.42 10.61
N SER A 367 -1.11 18.93 11.70
CA SER A 367 -2.44 18.53 12.17
C SER A 367 -3.56 19.03 11.25
N HIS A 368 -3.31 20.15 10.56
CA HIS A 368 -4.23 20.76 9.60
C HIS A 368 -3.51 21.06 8.27
N ILE A 369 -4.30 21.18 7.21
CA ILE A 369 -3.88 21.68 5.90
C ILE A 369 -4.54 23.03 5.70
N TYR A 370 -3.74 24.03 5.31
CA TYR A 370 -4.19 25.39 5.06
C TYR A 370 -4.12 25.70 3.57
N LEU A 371 -5.17 26.35 3.07
CA LEU A 371 -5.20 27.00 1.76
C LEU A 371 -5.07 28.50 1.97
N TYR A 372 -4.08 29.09 1.33
CA TYR A 372 -3.84 30.53 1.29
C TYR A 372 -4.19 31.06 -0.11
N GLU A 373 -4.77 32.25 -0.15
CA GLU A 373 -5.09 33.00 -1.38
C GLU A 373 -4.34 34.33 -1.35
N GLN A 374 -3.69 34.68 -2.45
CA GLN A 374 -3.04 35.97 -2.62
C GLN A 374 -4.09 37.05 -2.88
N GLN A 375 -4.12 38.08 -2.04
CA GLN A 375 -4.94 39.26 -2.30
C GLN A 375 -4.14 40.26 -3.15
N VAL A 376 -4.65 40.53 -4.35
CA VAL A 376 -4.13 41.62 -5.19
C VAL A 376 -4.72 42.92 -4.65
N LEU A 377 -3.85 43.85 -4.26
CA LEU A 377 -4.21 45.22 -3.87
C LEU A 377 -4.59 46.07 -5.08
#